data_AF-A0A7J2UTQ0-F1
#
_entry.id   AF-A0A7J2UTQ0-F1
#
_cell.length_a   1.000
_cell.length_b   1.000
_cell.length_c   1.000
_cell.angle_alpha   90.00
_cell.angle_beta   90.00
_cell.angle_gamma   90.00
#
_symmetry.space_group_name_H-M   'P 1'
#
loop_
_entity.id
_entity.type
_entity.pdbx_description
1 polymer ?
#
loop_
_entity_poly.entity_id
_entity_poly.type
_entity_poly.pdbx_seq_one_letter_code
_entity_poly.pdbx_strand_id
1 'polypeptide(L)' 'MKMLPIRGGGEFPVEKILCLGRNYRAHAEEMGSKIPLEPVIFLKPSTAIVNN' A
#
# COMPACT_ATOMS: atom_id res chain seq x y z
N MET A 1 7.62 -9.68 -12.49
CA MET A 1 7.34 -8.22 -12.37
C MET A 1 5.91 -8.01 -12.83
N LYS A 2 5.09 -7.29 -12.06
CA LYS A 2 3.68 -7.09 -12.40
C LYS A 2 3.53 -5.79 -13.19
N MET A 3 2.79 -5.82 -14.29
CA MET A 3 2.45 -4.61 -15.07
C MET A 3 1.05 -4.13 -14.67
N LEU A 4 0.91 -2.82 -14.44
CA LEU A 4 -0.37 -2.17 -14.18
C LEU A 4 -0.76 -1.26 -15.35
N PRO A 5 -2.03 -1.27 -15.79
CA PRO A 5 -2.49 -0.35 -16.83
C PRO A 5 -2.48 1.09 -16.32
N ILE A 6 -2.05 2.03 -17.17
CA ILE A 6 -2.08 3.46 -16.87
C ILE A 6 -3.31 4.10 -17.52
N ARG A 7 -4.04 4.92 -16.77
CA ARG A 7 -5.15 5.70 -17.33
C ARG A 7 -4.62 6.63 -18.42
N GLY A 8 -5.16 6.51 -19.64
CA GLY A 8 -4.67 7.24 -20.82
C GLY A 8 -3.75 6.43 -21.73
N GLY A 9 -3.47 5.17 -21.38
CA GLY A 9 -2.70 4.22 -22.19
C GLY A 9 -1.32 3.91 -21.61
N GLY A 10 -0.78 2.76 -22.01
CA GLY A 10 0.51 2.25 -21.53
C GLY A 10 0.42 1.41 -20.25
N GLU A 11 1.58 0.95 -19.80
CA GLU A 11 1.73 0.07 -18.64
C GLU A 11 2.87 0.54 -17.73
N PHE A 12 2.70 0.35 -16.42
CA PHE A 12 3.70 0.66 -15.40
C PHE A 12 4.26 -0.63 -14.77
N PRO A 13 5.59 -0.83 -14.75
CA PRO A 13 6.22 -1.97 -14.09
C PRO A 13 6.28 -1.77 -12.58
N VAL A 14 5.70 -2.70 -11.80
CA VAL A 14 5.73 -2.69 -10.34
C VAL A 14 6.75 -3.69 -9.82
N GLU A 15 7.72 -3.19 -9.05
CA GLU A 15 8.75 -4.00 -8.39
C GLU A 15 8.38 -4.31 -6.93
N LYS A 16 8.06 -3.27 -6.14
CA LYS A 16 7.76 -3.35 -4.71
C LYS A 16 6.56 -2.48 -4.34
N ILE A 17 5.84 -2.88 -3.30
CA ILE A 17 4.69 -2.13 -2.77
C ILE A 17 5.04 -1.74 -1.34
N LEU A 18 5.24 -0.43 -1.12
CA LEU A 18 5.44 0.13 0.21
C LEU A 18 4.09 0.60 0.76
N CYS A 19 3.78 0.17 1.97
CA CYS A 19 2.52 0.46 2.63
C CYS A 19 2.74 1.22 3.93
N LEU A 20 1.79 2.11 4.27
CA LEU A 20 1.74 2.81 5.54
C LEU A 20 0.64 2.24 6.42
N GLY A 21 1.02 1.70 7.57
CA GLY A 21 0.09 1.28 8.61
C GLY A 21 -0.42 2.47 9.42
N ARG A 22 -1.70 2.43 9.80
CA ARG A 22 -2.32 3.41 10.72
C ARG A 22 -2.17 4.87 10.28
N ASN A 23 -2.21 5.14 8.98
CA ASN A 23 -2.08 6.49 8.42
C ASN A 23 -3.36 7.33 8.48
N TYR A 24 -4.37 6.87 9.25
CA TYR A 24 -5.63 7.55 9.50
C TYR A 24 -5.96 7.44 10.99
N ARG A 25 -6.31 8.57 11.62
CA ARG A 25 -6.60 8.63 13.06
C ARG A 25 -7.74 7.70 13.48
N ALA A 26 -8.88 7.78 12.79
CA ALA A 26 -10.05 6.95 13.09
C ALA A 26 -9.73 5.45 12.95
N HIS A 27 -8.94 5.06 11.96
CA HIS A 27 -8.50 3.68 11.76
C HIS A 27 -7.52 3.20 12.86
N ALA A 28 -6.68 4.07 13.40
CA ALA A 28 -5.85 3.71 14.55
C ALA A 28 -6.71 3.50 15.81
N GLU A 29 -7.71 4.37 16.02
CA GLU A 29 -8.62 4.34 17.17
C GLU A 29 -9.53 3.11 17.16
N GLU A 30 -10.14 2.74 16.02
CA GLU A 30 -11.01 1.55 15.90
C GLU A 30 -10.26 0.24 16.20
N MET A 31 -8.96 0.20 15.93
CA MET A 31 -8.10 -0.95 16.21
C MET A 31 -7.57 -0.96 17.65
N GLY A 32 -8.01 -0.05 18.52
CA GLY A 32 -7.51 0.10 19.89
C GLY A 32 -6.00 0.39 19.94
N SER A 33 -5.45 0.95 18.87
CA SER A 33 -4.02 1.11 18.67
C SER A 33 -3.58 2.53 19.04
N LYS A 34 -2.38 2.66 19.60
CA LYS A 34 -1.76 3.99 19.79
C LYS A 34 -1.47 4.64 18.44
N ILE A 35 -1.73 5.94 18.34
CA ILE A 35 -1.33 6.75 17.19
C ILE A 35 0.20 6.78 17.14
N PRO A 36 0.82 6.30 16.05
CA PRO A 36 2.26 6.24 15.97
C PRO A 36 2.85 7.65 15.80
N LEU A 37 3.98 7.91 16.46
CA LEU A 37 4.73 9.17 16.29
C LEU A 37 5.57 9.17 15.01
N GLU A 38 5.97 7.98 14.56
CA GLU A 38 6.76 7.76 13.34
C GLU A 38 5.99 6.86 12.37
N PRO A 39 6.21 6.97 11.05
CA PRO A 39 5.52 6.14 10.07
C PRO A 39 5.75 4.63 10.28
N VAL A 40 4.66 3.86 10.36
CA VAL A 40 4.73 2.39 10.35
C VAL A 40 4.76 1.92 8.90
N ILE A 41 5.92 1.46 8.44
CA ILE A 41 6.11 1.01 7.05
C ILE A 41 6.17 -0.51 6.98
N PHE A 42 5.51 -1.09 5.98
CA PHE A 42 5.65 -2.51 5.65
C PHE A 42 5.64 -2.71 4.13
N LEU A 43 6.05 -3.90 3.68
CA LEU A 43 6.19 -4.23 2.26
C LEU A 43 5.26 -5.37 1.87
N LYS A 44 4.69 -5.28 0.67
CA LYS A 44 4.12 -6.42 -0.05
C LYS A 44 4.91 -6.69 -1.33
N PRO A 45 5.13 -7.98 -1.70
CA PRO A 45 5.77 -8.31 -2.96
C PRO A 45 4.86 -7.92 -4.14
N SER A 46 5.44 -7.61 -5.31
CA SER A 46 4.67 -7.31 -6.53
C SER A 46 3.73 -8.44 -6.96
N THR A 47 4.00 -9.67 -6.55
CA THR A 47 3.15 -10.85 -6.77
C THR A 47 1.82 -10.81 -5.99
N ALA A 48 1.67 -9.94 -5.00
CA ALA A 48 0.43 -9.76 -4.25
C ALA A 48 -0.65 -8.98 -5.04
N ILE A 49 -0.32 -8.43 -6.20
CA ILE A 49 -1.23 -7.66 -7.05
C ILE A 49 -2.06 -8.61 -7.92
N VAL A 50 -3.37 -8.54 -7.74
CA VAL A 50 -4.37 -9.22 -8.59
C VAL A 50 -4.99 -8.22 -9.57
N ASN A 51 -5.35 -8.70 -10.76
CA ASN A 51 -6.09 -7.89 -11.75
C ASN A 51 -7.55 -8.33 -11.72
N ASN A 52 -8.45 -7.36 -11.83
CA ASN A 52 -9.90 -7.59 -12.02
C ASN A 52 -10.25 -7.48 -13.50
#